data_AF-A0A349LK43-F1
#
_entry.id   AF-A0A349LK43-F1
#
_cell.length_a   1.000
_cell.length_b   1.000
_cell.length_c   1.000
_cell.angle_alpha   90.00
_cell.angle_beta   90.00
_cell.angle_gamma   90.00
#
_symmetry.space_group_name_H-M   'P 1'
#
loop_
_entity.id
_entity.type
_entity.pdbx_description
1 polymer ?
#
loop_
_entity_poly.entity_id
_entity_poly.type
_entity_poly.pdbx_seq_one_letter_code
_entity_poly.pdbx_strand_id
1 'polypeptide(L)' 'MSVFSQRPFSDRTATWLAQSGLHPLLARLYAARGLRSPEELSLDLKQLLSPTELKNCICTASLLADIL' A
#
# COMPACT_ATOMS: atom_id res chain seq x y z
N MET A 1 -34.54 4.68 0.14
CA MET A 1 -33.46 5.69 0.25
C MET A 1 -32.17 4.93 0.55
N SER A 2 -31.16 5.01 -0.31
CA SER A 2 -29.91 4.25 -0.10
C SER A 2 -29.16 4.78 1.12
N VAL A 3 -28.82 3.87 2.03
CA VAL A 3 -28.07 4.12 3.29
C VAL A 3 -26.57 4.32 3.03
N PHE A 4 -26.13 4.17 1.78
CA PHE A 4 -24.72 4.20 1.40
C PHE A 4 -24.29 5.59 0.93
N SER A 5 -23.35 6.18 1.66
CA SER A 5 -22.65 7.42 1.27
C SER A 5 -21.36 7.10 0.53
N GLN A 6 -21.10 7.81 -0.57
CA GLN A 6 -19.86 7.66 -1.33
C GLN A 6 -18.71 8.40 -0.62
N ARG A 7 -17.56 7.74 -0.45
CA ARG A 7 -16.36 8.36 0.12
C ARG A 7 -15.75 9.36 -0.89
N PRO A 8 -15.37 10.58 -0.47
CA PRO A 8 -14.69 11.51 -1.36
C PRO A 8 -13.31 10.97 -1.75
N PHE A 9 -12.87 11.32 -2.95
CA PHE A 9 -11.55 10.99 -3.48
C PHE A 9 -11.09 12.10 -4.42
N SER A 10 -9.80 12.17 -4.73
CA SER A 10 -9.25 13.12 -5.70
C SER A 10 -9.30 12.54 -7.11
N ASP A 11 -9.91 13.26 -8.05
CA ASP A 11 -9.96 12.86 -9.46
C ASP A 11 -8.56 12.81 -10.09
N ARG A 12 -7.64 13.67 -9.63
CA ARG A 12 -6.25 13.66 -10.10
C ARG A 12 -5.54 12.36 -9.73
N THR A 13 -5.68 11.88 -8.49
CA THR A 13 -5.05 10.61 -8.09
C THR A 13 -5.75 9.43 -8.74
N ALA A 14 -7.08 9.45 -8.88
CA ALA A 14 -7.79 8.39 -9.58
C ALA A 14 -7.39 8.28 -11.06
N THR A 15 -7.20 9.40 -11.76
CA THR A 15 -6.74 9.40 -13.16
C THR A 15 -5.28 8.95 -13.28
N TRP A 16 -4.41 9.42 -12.39
CA TRP A 16 -3.01 8.98 -12.35
C TRP A 16 -2.88 7.46 -12.13
N LEU A 17 -3.60 6.92 -11.14
CA LEU A 17 -3.63 5.48 -10.87
C LEU A 17 -4.21 4.68 -12.05
N ALA A 18 -5.26 5.19 -12.72
CA ALA A 18 -5.78 4.52 -13.91
C ALA A 18 -4.77 4.48 -15.07
N GLN A 19 -3.99 5.55 -15.25
CA GLN A 19 -2.95 5.64 -16.29
C GLN A 19 -1.79 4.69 -16.05
N SER A 20 -1.53 4.29 -14.79
CA SER A 20 -0.53 3.28 -14.45
C SER A 20 -0.98 1.84 -14.76
N GLY A 21 -2.14 1.66 -15.39
CA GLY A 21 -2.69 0.34 -15.74
C GLY A 21 -3.69 -0.24 -14.74
N LEU A 22 -4.09 0.51 -13.69
CA LEU A 22 -5.17 0.07 -12.80
C LEU A 22 -6.54 0.21 -13.46
N HIS A 23 -7.44 -0.73 -13.14
CA HIS A 23 -8.82 -0.64 -13.57
C HIS A 23 -9.48 0.67 -13.03
N PRO A 24 -10.26 1.42 -13.82
CA PRO A 24 -10.81 2.72 -13.41
C PRO A 24 -11.62 2.69 -12.10
N LEU A 25 -12.33 1.59 -11.85
CA LEU A 25 -13.06 1.39 -10.60
C LEU A 25 -12.11 1.22 -9.39
N LEU A 26 -11.02 0.47 -9.57
CA LEU A 26 -10.01 0.28 -8.52
C LEU A 26 -9.24 1.57 -8.26
N ALA A 27 -8.88 2.32 -9.29
CA ALA A 27 -8.20 3.60 -9.16
C ALA A 27 -8.99 4.60 -8.29
N ARG A 28 -10.33 4.66 -8.45
CA ARG A 28 -11.22 5.47 -7.59
C ARG A 28 -11.28 4.95 -6.17
N LEU A 29 -11.39 3.63 -5.98
CA LEU A 29 -11.39 3.00 -4.65
C LEU A 29 -10.09 3.23 -3.90
N TYR A 30 -8.94 3.12 -4.57
CA TYR A 30 -7.63 3.35 -3.99
C TYR A 30 -7.39 4.83 -3.69
N ALA A 31 -7.76 5.73 -4.60
CA ALA A 31 -7.73 7.17 -4.33
C ALA A 31 -8.59 7.54 -3.10
N ALA A 32 -9.77 6.92 -2.94
CA ALA A 32 -10.62 7.11 -1.75
C ALA A 32 -9.99 6.55 -0.46
N ARG A 33 -9.07 5.58 -0.56
CA ARG A 33 -8.31 5.03 0.57
C ARG A 33 -7.03 5.80 0.90
N GLY A 34 -6.72 6.86 0.15
CA GLY A 34 -5.57 7.74 0.41
C GLY A 34 -4.29 7.37 -0.35
N LEU A 35 -4.38 6.42 -1.29
CA LEU A 35 -3.31 6.04 -2.19
C LEU A 35 -3.01 7.19 -3.18
N ARG A 36 -1.73 7.54 -3.36
CA ARG A 36 -1.34 8.70 -4.19
C ARG A 36 -0.54 8.30 -5.41
N SER A 37 0.20 7.20 -5.34
CA SER A 37 1.01 6.70 -6.43
C SER A 37 0.88 5.18 -6.61
N PRO A 38 1.09 4.63 -7.82
CA PRO A 38 1.02 3.18 -8.02
C PRO A 38 2.15 2.41 -7.32
N GLU A 39 3.26 3.08 -7.00
CA GLU A 39 4.40 2.46 -6.30
C GLU A 39 4.05 2.05 -4.87
N GLU A 40 3.10 2.73 -4.22
CA GLU A 40 2.56 2.34 -2.92
C GLU A 40 1.82 0.99 -2.94
N LEU A 41 1.44 0.49 -4.12
CA LEU A 41 0.85 -0.85 -4.31
C LEU A 41 1.88 -1.93 -4.64
N SER A 42 3.14 -1.55 -4.91
CA SER A 42 4.19 -2.48 -5.28
C SER A 42 4.56 -3.39 -4.12
N LEU A 43 4.59 -4.70 -4.39
CA LEU A 43 5.03 -5.73 -3.44
C LEU A 43 6.46 -6.22 -3.74
N ASP A 44 7.16 -5.53 -4.63
CA ASP A 44 8.54 -5.83 -4.97
C ASP A 44 9.45 -5.66 -3.74
N LEU A 45 10.39 -6.58 -3.58
CA LEU A 45 11.35 -6.58 -2.46
C LEU A 45 12.08 -5.24 -2.30
N LYS A 46 12.31 -4.50 -3.40
CA LYS A 46 12.98 -3.19 -3.39
C LYS A 46 12.13 -2.07 -2.77
N GLN A 47 10.81 -2.26 -2.70
CA GLN A 47 9.86 -1.30 -2.15
C GLN A 47 9.40 -1.68 -0.73
N LEU A 48 9.80 -2.86 -0.24
CA LEU A 48 9.55 -3.28 1.13
C LEU A 48 10.51 -2.59 2.10
N LEU A 49 10.06 -2.44 3.35
CA LEU A 49 10.89 -1.95 4.44
C LEU A 49 12.12 -2.85 4.63
N SER A 50 13.29 -2.27 4.93
CA SER A 50 14.47 -3.07 5.24
C SER A 50 14.19 -3.95 6.47
N PRO A 51 14.70 -5.20 6.54
CA PRO A 51 14.57 -6.03 7.73
C PRO A 51 15.06 -5.33 9.00
N THR A 52 16.08 -4.47 8.89
CA THR A 52 16.62 -3.70 10.02
C THR A 52 15.67 -2.65 10.58
N GLU A 53 14.69 -2.20 9.78
CA GLU A 53 13.71 -1.18 10.16
C GLU A 53 12.42 -1.80 10.73
N LEU A 54 12.25 -3.11 10.56
CA LEU A 54 11.11 -3.84 11.09
C LEU A 54 11.23 -4.00 12.61
N LYS A 55 10.13 -3.71 13.31
CA LYS A 55 10.06 -3.79 14.77
C LYS A 55 10.49 -5.18 15.25
N ASN A 56 11.50 -5.21 16.12
CA ASN A 56 12.08 -6.41 16.74
C ASN A 56 12.76 -7.41 15.79
N CYS A 57 12.92 -7.11 14.50
CA CYS A 57 13.43 -8.09 13.54
C CYS A 57 14.86 -8.57 13.87
N ILE A 58 15.76 -7.65 14.20
CA ILE A 58 17.15 -7.99 14.57
C ILE A 58 17.19 -8.78 15.89
N CYS A 59 16.48 -8.32 16.92
CA CYS A 59 16.47 -9.00 18.23
C CYS A 59 15.97 -10.44 18.11
N THR A 60 14.90 -10.67 17.35
CA THR A 60 14.38 -12.03 17.13
C THR A 60 15.33 -12.87 16.30
N ALA A 61 15.98 -12.30 15.29
CA ALA A 61 16.98 -13.01 14.49
C ALA A 61 18.16 -13.49 15.35
N SER A 62 18.67 -12.66 16.26
CA SER A 62 19.73 -13.06 17.21
C SER A 62 19.27 -14.18 18.14
N LEU A 63 18.08 -14.05 18.75
CA LEU A 63 17.53 -15.10 19.63
C LEU A 63 17.39 -16.43 18.88
N LEU A 64 16.90 -16.41 17.64
CA LEU A 64 16.80 -17.59 16.80
C LEU A 64 18.17 -18.22 16.49
N ALA A 65 19.20 -17.40 16.24
CA ALA A 65 20.56 -17.88 16.00
C ALA A 65 21.20 -18.51 17.25
N ASP A 66 20.85 -18.03 18.44
CA ASP A 66 21.37 -18.56 19.72
C ASP A 66 20.77 -19.92 20.10
N ILE A 67 19.56 -20.24 19.60
CA ILE A 67 18.87 -21.51 19.89
C ILE A 67 19.04 -22.58 18.80
N LEU A 68 19.67 -22.24 17.67
CA LEU A 68 19.99 -23.15 16.55
C LEU A 68 21.40 -23.71 16.71
#